data_AF-A0A1V5CE39-F1
#
_entry.id   AF-A0A1V5CE39-F1
#
_cell.length_a   1.000
_cell.length_b   1.000
_cell.length_c   1.000
_cell.angle_alpha   90.00
_cell.angle_beta   90.00
_cell.angle_gamma   90.00
#
_symmetry.space_group_name_H-M   'P 1'
#
loop_
_entity.id
_entity.type
_entity.pdbx_description
1 polymer ?
#
loop_
_entity_poly.entity_id
_entity_poly.type
_entity_poly.pdbx_seq_one_letter_code
_entity_poly.pdbx_strand_id
1 'polypeptide(L)'
;MGEIFKKERDIMDRVDLQLKGVRGWLLLLCINLTVLDPSAILINLFLITSTANPYFEKHPEFFRLMVTTGVFRIALLVFSVYAGLSLWKVVPGAVAIVRKYFFFVVLYSLLTVVLPTVLQVPSHLANEMAGPNLANAGLTIVYVAVWYLYLKRSKRVRATYVEDREVEA
;
A
#
# COMPACT_ATOMS: atom_id res chain seq x y z
N MET A 1 44.11 26.42 -11.09
CA MET A 1 42.67 26.82 -11.12
C MET A 1 41.75 25.66 -11.53
N GLY A 2 42.12 24.80 -12.50
CA GLY A 2 41.30 23.65 -12.92
C GLY A 2 41.14 22.50 -11.90
N GLU A 3 42.12 22.29 -11.02
CA GLU A 3 42.07 21.28 -9.95
C GLU A 3 40.96 21.55 -8.91
N ILE A 4 40.69 22.83 -8.63
CA ILE A 4 39.69 23.26 -7.64
C ILE A 4 38.27 23.02 -8.21
N PHE A 5 38.04 23.37 -9.48
CA PHE A 5 36.78 23.11 -10.17
C PHE A 5 36.46 21.62 -10.33
N LYS A 6 37.49 20.77 -10.49
CA LYS A 6 37.30 19.32 -10.54
C LYS A 6 36.92 18.77 -9.17
N LYS A 7 37.58 19.26 -8.11
CA LYS A 7 37.29 18.87 -6.72
C LYS A 7 35.90 19.32 -6.27
N GLU A 8 35.47 20.52 -6.61
CA GLU A 8 34.11 21.00 -6.30
C GLU A 8 33.04 20.21 -7.05
N ARG A 9 33.27 19.86 -8.32
CA ARG A 9 32.36 19.02 -9.11
C ARG A 9 32.25 17.60 -8.54
N ASP A 10 33.37 16.98 -8.17
CA ASP A 10 33.41 15.67 -7.50
C ASP A 10 32.78 15.69 -6.09
N ILE A 11 32.78 16.83 -5.41
CA ILE A 11 32.11 17.00 -4.12
C ILE A 11 30.60 17.12 -4.36
N MET A 12 30.16 17.90 -5.34
CA MET A 12 28.74 18.03 -5.69
C MET A 12 28.14 16.69 -6.15
N ASP A 13 28.82 15.97 -7.04
CA ASP A 13 28.38 14.64 -7.50
C ASP A 13 28.30 13.63 -6.34
N ARG A 14 29.23 13.70 -5.38
CA ARG A 14 29.18 12.84 -4.18
C ARG A 14 28.08 13.23 -3.20
N VAL A 15 27.76 14.53 -3.07
CA VAL A 15 26.65 15.01 -2.25
C VAL A 15 25.31 14.58 -2.85
N ASP A 16 25.16 14.66 -4.17
CA ASP A 16 23.97 14.19 -4.89
C ASP A 16 23.79 12.67 -4.78
N LEU A 17 24.90 11.90 -4.81
CA LEU A 17 24.88 10.46 -4.56
C LEU A 17 24.58 10.11 -3.09
N GLN A 18 25.01 10.92 -2.12
CA GLN A 18 24.70 10.71 -0.70
C GLN A 18 23.26 11.08 -0.31
N LEU A 19 22.60 11.95 -1.09
CA LEU A 19 21.18 12.29 -0.95
C LEU A 19 20.25 11.31 -1.71
N LYS A 20 20.77 10.57 -2.69
CA LYS A 20 20.10 9.43 -3.35
C LYS A 20 20.12 8.20 -2.46
N GLY A 21 19.29 8.20 -1.42
CA GLY A 21 19.14 7.03 -0.56
C GLY A 21 17.84 7.01 0.22
N VAL A 22 17.06 5.95 0.01
CA VAL A 22 15.92 5.59 0.85
C VAL A 22 16.45 5.17 2.22
N ARG A 23 16.48 6.10 3.19
CA ARG A 23 17.01 5.84 4.55
C ARG A 23 15.97 6.17 5.62
N GLY A 24 15.98 5.41 6.71
CA GLY A 24 15.15 5.65 7.90
C GLY A 24 13.67 5.31 7.67
N TRP A 25 12.78 6.24 8.02
CA TRP A 25 11.33 6.06 7.97
C TRP A 25 10.75 5.78 6.56
N LEU A 26 11.42 6.21 5.49
CA LEU A 26 11.02 5.90 4.11
C LEU A 26 11.31 4.42 3.77
N LEU A 27 12.38 3.87 4.36
CA LEU A 27 12.72 2.45 4.26
C LEU A 27 11.72 1.62 5.09
N LEU A 28 11.30 2.11 6.27
CA LEU A 28 10.22 1.48 7.03
C LEU A 28 8.91 1.44 6.24
N LEU A 29 8.52 2.52 5.55
CA LEU A 29 7.36 2.52 4.66
C LEU A 29 7.52 1.46 3.54
N CYS A 30 8.67 1.42 2.86
CA CYS A 30 8.95 0.41 1.84
C CYS A 30 8.81 -1.01 2.39
N ILE A 31 9.40 -1.32 3.54
CA ILE A 31 9.30 -2.63 4.20
C ILE A 31 7.84 -2.91 4.57
N ASN A 32 7.10 -1.90 5.03
CA ASN A 32 5.69 -2.07 5.37
C ASN A 32 4.90 -2.53 4.14
N LEU A 33 5.06 -1.83 3.01
CA LEU A 33 4.39 -2.15 1.76
C LEU A 33 4.86 -3.49 1.15
N THR A 34 6.14 -3.83 1.25
CA THR A 34 6.69 -5.05 0.62
C THR A 34 6.59 -6.30 1.49
N VAL A 35 6.51 -6.17 2.81
CA VAL A 35 6.54 -7.30 3.76
C VAL A 35 5.30 -7.34 4.63
N LEU A 36 4.95 -6.25 5.31
CA LEU A 36 3.79 -6.26 6.22
C LEU A 36 2.47 -6.41 5.48
N ASP A 37 2.26 -5.71 4.36
CA ASP A 37 1.05 -5.83 3.55
C ASP A 37 0.82 -7.26 3.02
N PRO A 38 1.79 -7.90 2.33
CA PRO A 38 1.62 -9.29 1.90
C PRO A 38 1.48 -10.25 3.07
N SER A 39 2.17 -10.01 4.19
CA SER A 39 2.02 -10.83 5.40
C SER A 39 0.62 -10.70 6.00
N ALA A 40 0.04 -9.50 6.03
CA ALA A 40 -1.32 -9.27 6.51
C ALA A 40 -2.35 -9.98 5.63
N ILE A 41 -2.14 -9.97 4.30
CA ILE A 41 -2.97 -10.71 3.34
C ILE A 41 -2.86 -12.22 3.59
N LEU A 42 -1.64 -12.74 3.78
CA LEU A 42 -1.40 -14.17 4.06
C LEU A 42 -2.01 -14.61 5.40
N ILE A 43 -1.84 -13.82 6.46
CA ILE A 43 -2.43 -14.12 7.78
C ILE A 43 -3.96 -14.11 7.69
N ASN A 44 -4.54 -13.11 7.01
CA ASN A 44 -5.99 -13.08 6.78
C ASN A 44 -6.45 -14.31 6.00
N LEU A 45 -5.71 -14.69 4.94
CA LEU A 45 -6.04 -15.86 4.15
C LEU A 45 -5.99 -17.13 5.01
N PHE A 46 -4.92 -17.31 5.80
CA PHE A 46 -4.70 -18.48 6.64
C PHE A 46 -5.75 -18.62 7.76
N LEU A 47 -6.08 -17.50 8.42
CA LEU A 47 -7.15 -17.44 9.41
C LEU A 47 -8.48 -17.83 8.79
N ILE A 48 -8.85 -17.22 7.66
CA ILE A 48 -10.10 -17.51 6.96
C ILE A 48 -10.16 -18.98 6.50
N THR A 49 -9.09 -19.54 5.93
CA THR A 49 -9.08 -20.96 5.53
C THR A 49 -9.16 -21.92 6.71
N SER A 50 -8.58 -21.57 7.86
CA SER A 50 -8.66 -22.42 9.07
C SER A 50 -10.06 -22.42 9.69
N THR A 51 -10.77 -21.28 9.70
CA THR A 51 -12.14 -21.20 10.23
C THR A 51 -13.24 -21.52 9.21
N ALA A 52 -12.99 -21.38 7.90
CA ALA A 52 -14.00 -21.59 6.85
C ALA A 52 -14.14 -23.04 6.38
N ASN A 53 -13.28 -23.95 6.86
CA ASN A 53 -13.30 -25.37 6.49
C ASN A 53 -14.68 -26.08 6.66
N PRO A 54 -15.58 -25.70 7.60
CA PRO A 54 -16.93 -26.27 7.67
C PRO A 54 -18.02 -25.57 6.82
N TYR A 55 -17.74 -24.43 6.16
CA TYR A 55 -18.76 -23.63 5.44
C TYR A 55 -18.74 -23.81 3.91
N PHE A 56 -17.67 -24.38 3.34
CA PHE A 56 -17.51 -24.52 1.88
C PHE A 56 -18.50 -25.49 1.22
N GLU A 57 -19.11 -26.41 1.97
CA GLU A 57 -20.04 -27.39 1.39
C GLU A 57 -21.48 -26.88 1.21
N LYS A 58 -21.86 -25.73 1.81
CA LYS A 58 -23.27 -25.32 1.88
C LYS A 58 -23.70 -24.12 1.01
N HIS A 59 -22.78 -23.26 0.55
CA HIS A 59 -23.17 -22.00 -0.10
C HIS A 59 -22.31 -21.63 -1.33
N PRO A 60 -22.78 -21.86 -2.57
CA PRO A 60 -22.07 -21.48 -3.80
C PRO A 60 -21.86 -19.96 -3.95
N GLU A 61 -22.66 -19.13 -3.27
CA GLU A 61 -22.47 -17.67 -3.22
C GLU A 61 -21.18 -17.24 -2.52
N PHE A 62 -20.73 -18.03 -1.53
CA PHE A 62 -19.53 -17.75 -0.77
C PHE A 62 -18.26 -17.90 -1.63
N PHE A 63 -18.28 -18.86 -2.55
CA PHE A 63 -17.20 -19.10 -3.51
C PHE A 63 -17.02 -17.92 -4.45
N ARG A 64 -18.11 -17.34 -4.98
CA ARG A 64 -18.05 -16.14 -5.84
C ARG A 64 -17.45 -14.94 -5.13
N LEU A 65 -17.83 -14.72 -3.87
CA LEU A 65 -17.27 -13.67 -3.02
C LEU A 65 -15.78 -13.87 -2.77
N MET A 66 -15.38 -15.10 -2.43
CA MET A 66 -14.00 -15.43 -2.11
C MET A 66 -13.09 -15.30 -3.33
N VAL A 67 -13.52 -15.77 -4.51
CA VAL A 67 -12.74 -15.63 -5.75
C VAL A 67 -12.61 -14.15 -6.12
N THR A 68 -13.70 -13.39 -6.09
CA THR A 68 -13.69 -11.96 -6.44
C THR A 68 -12.78 -11.17 -5.49
N THR A 69 -12.98 -11.30 -4.18
CA THR A 69 -12.15 -10.62 -3.17
C THR A 69 -10.70 -11.10 -3.20
N GLY A 70 -10.46 -12.39 -3.51
CA GLY A 70 -9.13 -12.95 -3.69
C GLY A 70 -8.37 -12.32 -4.85
N VAL A 71 -9.02 -12.16 -6.02
CA VAL A 71 -8.41 -11.52 -7.20
C VAL A 71 -8.02 -10.07 -6.88
N PHE A 72 -8.91 -9.30 -6.23
CA PHE A 72 -8.59 -7.93 -5.82
C PHE A 72 -7.46 -7.86 -4.79
N ARG A 73 -7.41 -8.79 -3.82
CA ARG A 73 -6.32 -8.89 -2.84
C ARG A 73 -4.98 -9.18 -3.51
N ILE A 74 -4.95 -10.09 -4.48
CA ILE A 74 -3.74 -10.41 -5.24
C ILE A 74 -3.30 -9.21 -6.08
N ALA A 75 -4.23 -8.53 -6.75
CA ALA A 75 -3.94 -7.31 -7.50
C ALA A 75 -3.36 -6.21 -6.60
N LEU A 76 -3.94 -5.98 -5.42
CA LEU A 76 -3.43 -5.05 -4.43
C LEU A 76 -2.07 -5.46 -3.88
N LEU A 77 -1.82 -6.75 -3.67
CA LEU A 77 -0.52 -7.27 -3.22
C LEU A 77 0.57 -6.92 -4.23
N VAL A 78 0.34 -7.22 -5.51
CA VAL A 78 1.29 -6.89 -6.59
C VAL A 78 1.48 -5.38 -6.68
N PHE A 79 0.41 -4.60 -6.54
CA PHE A 79 0.49 -3.14 -6.60
C PHE A 79 1.22 -2.53 -5.40
N SER A 80 1.07 -3.11 -4.20
CA SER A 80 1.81 -2.70 -2.99
C SER A 80 3.31 -2.96 -3.14
N VAL A 81 3.68 -4.16 -3.61
CA VAL A 81 5.07 -4.52 -3.88
C VAL A 81 5.66 -3.59 -4.94
N TYR A 82 4.91 -3.32 -6.02
CA TYR A 82 5.34 -2.38 -7.05
C TYR A 82 5.52 -0.95 -6.51
N ALA A 83 4.59 -0.46 -5.69
CA ALA A 83 4.70 0.84 -5.04
C ALA A 83 5.93 0.91 -4.11
N GLY A 84 6.14 -0.12 -3.28
CA GLY A 84 7.30 -0.23 -2.40
C GLY A 84 8.62 -0.30 -3.17
N LEU A 85 8.69 -1.04 -4.27
CA LEU A 85 9.87 -1.12 -5.14
C LEU A 85 10.14 0.21 -5.88
N SER A 86 9.09 0.92 -6.31
CA SER A 86 9.22 2.23 -6.96
C SER A 86 9.83 3.27 -6.02
N LEU A 87 9.43 3.23 -4.73
CA LEU A 87 10.06 4.02 -3.68
C LEU A 87 11.50 3.55 -3.44
N TRP A 88 11.78 2.24 -3.47
CA TRP A 88 13.13 1.74 -3.22
C TRP A 88 14.12 2.16 -4.32
N LYS A 89 13.65 2.17 -5.57
CA LYS A 89 14.44 2.57 -6.75
C LYS A 89 14.53 4.08 -6.96
N VAL A 90 13.88 4.89 -6.12
CA VAL A 90 13.85 6.36 -6.25
C VAL A 90 13.46 6.78 -7.68
N VAL A 91 12.41 6.16 -8.20
CA VAL A 91 11.95 6.44 -9.57
C VAL A 91 11.17 7.75 -9.57
N PRO A 92 11.34 8.63 -10.58
CA PRO A 92 10.46 9.78 -10.74
C PRO A 92 9.00 9.32 -10.84
N GLY A 93 8.14 9.89 -10.01
CA GLY A 93 6.72 9.58 -9.84
C GLY A 93 6.41 8.53 -8.77
N ALA A 94 7.40 8.04 -8.00
CA ALA A 94 7.18 7.01 -6.98
C ALA A 94 6.15 7.45 -5.92
N VAL A 95 6.18 8.72 -5.51
CA VAL A 95 5.21 9.24 -4.51
C VAL A 95 3.79 9.27 -5.08
N ALA A 96 3.64 9.55 -6.38
CA ALA A 96 2.35 9.50 -7.06
C ALA A 96 1.83 8.06 -7.18
N ILE A 97 2.70 7.09 -7.47
CA ILE A 97 2.35 5.65 -7.51
C ILE A 97 1.84 5.19 -6.14
N VAL A 98 2.55 5.54 -5.06
CA VAL A 98 2.16 5.16 -3.70
C VAL A 98 0.84 5.80 -3.29
N ARG A 99 0.59 7.05 -3.69
CA ARG A 99 -0.70 7.70 -3.46
C ARG A 99 -1.84 7.02 -4.21
N LYS A 100 -1.61 6.61 -5.46
CA LYS A 100 -2.58 5.80 -6.21
C LYS A 100 -2.84 4.47 -5.49
N TYR A 101 -1.79 3.78 -5.03
CA TYR A 101 -1.92 2.55 -4.24
C TYR A 101 -2.80 2.76 -3.01
N PHE A 102 -2.50 3.78 -2.20
CA PHE A 102 -3.30 4.13 -1.03
C PHE A 102 -4.77 4.44 -1.36
N PHE A 103 -5.02 5.14 -2.48
CA PHE A 103 -6.38 5.35 -2.95
C PHE A 103 -7.09 4.04 -3.30
N PHE A 104 -6.43 3.13 -4.01
CA PHE A 104 -6.98 1.80 -4.33
C PHE A 104 -7.22 0.94 -3.08
N VAL A 105 -6.35 1.01 -2.08
CA VAL A 105 -6.54 0.31 -0.80
C VAL A 105 -7.78 0.81 -0.08
N VAL A 106 -7.96 2.13 0.02
CA VAL A 106 -9.15 2.73 0.64
C VAL A 106 -10.41 2.37 -0.16
N LEU A 107 -10.35 2.47 -1.49
CA LEU A 107 -11.46 2.12 -2.38
C LEU A 107 -11.85 0.64 -2.22
N TYR A 108 -10.86 -0.26 -2.19
CA TYR A 108 -11.10 -1.68 -1.94
C TYR A 108 -11.70 -1.92 -0.56
N SER A 109 -11.21 -1.23 0.48
CA SER A 109 -11.78 -1.35 1.82
C SER A 109 -13.24 -0.92 1.88
N LEU A 110 -13.63 0.12 1.14
CA LEU A 110 -15.04 0.50 1.01
C LEU A 110 -15.84 -0.54 0.22
N LEU A 111 -15.27 -1.07 -0.87
CA LEU A 111 -15.89 -2.14 -1.64
C LEU A 111 -16.14 -3.39 -0.77
N THR A 112 -15.25 -3.74 0.15
CA THR A 112 -15.47 -4.89 1.05
C THR A 112 -16.66 -4.72 2.01
N VAL A 113 -17.04 -3.48 2.33
CA VAL A 113 -18.24 -3.18 3.14
C VAL A 113 -19.52 -3.32 2.30
N VAL A 114 -19.45 -2.96 1.01
CA VAL A 114 -20.60 -2.93 0.10
C VAL A 114 -20.78 -4.26 -0.69
N LEU A 115 -19.72 -5.03 -0.88
CA LEU A 115 -19.74 -6.29 -1.63
C LEU A 115 -20.75 -7.32 -1.08
N PRO A 116 -20.87 -7.53 0.25
CA PRO A 116 -21.82 -8.48 0.80
C PRO A 116 -23.28 -8.11 0.52
N THR A 117 -23.60 -6.81 0.47
CA THR A 117 -24.96 -6.35 0.17
C THR A 117 -25.27 -6.42 -1.33
N VAL A 118 -24.29 -6.15 -2.19
CA VAL A 118 -24.42 -6.26 -3.66
C VAL A 118 -24.56 -7.71 -4.12
N LEU A 119 -23.82 -8.63 -3.50
CA LEU A 119 -23.82 -10.06 -3.85
C LEU A 119 -24.93 -10.85 -3.14
N GLN A 120 -25.89 -10.18 -2.52
CA GLN A 120 -27.07 -10.77 -1.86
C GLN A 120 -26.71 -11.88 -0.86
N VAL A 121 -25.61 -11.70 -0.14
CA VAL A 121 -25.21 -12.63 0.93
C VAL A 121 -26.31 -12.68 1.99
N PRO A 122 -26.60 -13.87 2.56
CA PRO A 122 -27.55 -13.98 3.67
C PRO A 122 -27.29 -12.94 4.75
N SER A 123 -28.33 -12.22 5.17
CA SER A 123 -28.24 -11.08 6.09
C SER A 123 -27.57 -11.40 7.43
N HIS A 124 -27.66 -12.66 7.89
CA HIS A 124 -26.97 -13.09 9.11
C HIS A 124 -25.44 -13.03 8.95
N LEU A 125 -24.91 -13.47 7.81
CA LEU A 125 -23.47 -13.42 7.50
C LEU A 125 -23.03 -11.99 7.21
N ALA A 126 -23.85 -11.22 6.49
CA ALA A 126 -23.55 -9.82 6.20
C ALA A 126 -23.40 -8.99 7.49
N ASN A 127 -24.28 -9.19 8.49
CA ASN A 127 -24.19 -8.50 9.78
C ASN A 127 -22.97 -8.93 10.61
N GLU A 128 -22.62 -10.23 10.61
CA GLU A 128 -21.42 -10.71 11.30
C GLU A 128 -20.12 -10.17 10.67
N MET A 129 -20.11 -9.97 9.35
CA MET A 129 -18.96 -9.40 8.64
C MET A 129 -18.92 -7.87 8.68
N ALA A 130 -20.06 -7.20 8.86
CA ALA A 130 -20.16 -5.74 8.81
C ALA A 130 -19.30 -5.06 9.88
N GLY A 131 -19.40 -5.49 11.14
CA GLY A 131 -18.63 -4.91 12.25
C GLY A 131 -17.12 -4.97 12.04
N PRO A 132 -16.53 -6.16 11.85
CA PRO A 132 -15.11 -6.31 11.55
C PRO A 132 -14.65 -5.57 10.29
N ASN A 133 -15.45 -5.58 9.21
CA ASN A 133 -15.11 -4.86 7.98
C ASN A 133 -15.10 -3.34 8.18
N LEU A 134 -16.05 -2.79 8.95
CA LEU A 134 -16.10 -1.36 9.25
C LEU A 134 -14.90 -0.93 10.11
N ALA A 135 -14.57 -1.71 11.14
CA ALA A 135 -13.42 -1.47 11.99
C ALA A 135 -12.11 -1.53 11.19
N ASN A 136 -11.96 -2.54 10.34
CA ASN A 136 -10.79 -2.70 9.48
C ASN A 136 -10.67 -1.57 8.46
N ALA A 137 -11.80 -1.10 7.90
CA ALA A 137 -11.82 0.05 7.01
C ALA A 137 -11.38 1.34 7.71
N GLY A 138 -11.90 1.60 8.92
CA GLY A 138 -11.46 2.73 9.73
C GLY A 138 -9.96 2.68 10.02
N LEU A 139 -9.46 1.52 10.43
CA LEU A 139 -8.03 1.32 10.73
C LEU A 139 -7.16 1.50 9.48
N THR A 140 -7.60 0.99 8.34
CA THR A 140 -6.94 1.15 7.03
C THR A 140 -6.88 2.62 6.62
N ILE A 141 -7.98 3.36 6.77
CA ILE A 141 -8.03 4.79 6.46
C ILE A 141 -7.06 5.57 7.34
N VAL A 142 -7.03 5.29 8.65
CA VAL A 142 -6.08 5.94 9.59
C VAL A 142 -4.65 5.62 9.21
N TYR A 143 -4.33 4.35 8.96
CA TYR A 143 -3.02 3.90 8.53
C TYR A 143 -2.57 4.62 7.25
N VAL A 144 -3.42 4.65 6.23
CA VAL A 144 -3.16 5.35 4.96
C VAL A 144 -2.98 6.85 5.19
N ALA A 145 -3.83 7.48 6.00
CA ALA A 145 -3.76 8.91 6.28
C ALA A 145 -2.44 9.30 6.97
N VAL A 146 -1.99 8.50 7.94
CA VAL A 146 -0.71 8.71 8.64
C VAL A 146 0.45 8.66 7.64
N TRP A 147 0.49 7.65 6.78
CA TRP A 147 1.56 7.52 5.78
C TRP A 147 1.48 8.57 4.68
N TYR A 148 0.28 8.94 4.26
CA TYR A 148 0.05 10.02 3.29
C TYR A 148 0.56 11.36 3.83
N LEU A 149 0.20 11.70 5.08
CA LEU A 149 0.69 12.91 5.75
C LEU A 149 2.21 12.88 5.92
N TYR A 150 2.77 11.71 6.23
CA TYR A 150 4.20 11.51 6.32
C TYR A 150 4.90 11.81 4.98
N LEU A 151 4.44 11.22 3.87
CA LEU A 151 4.99 11.46 2.53
C LEU A 151 4.89 12.94 2.12
N LYS A 152 3.76 13.59 2.42
CA LYS A 152 3.53 14.99 2.07
C LYS A 152 4.38 15.96 2.90
N ARG A 153 4.59 15.69 4.19
CA ARG A 153 5.25 16.62 5.14
C ARG A 153 6.74 16.35 5.31
N SER A 154 7.23 15.15 4.99
CA SER A 154 8.62 14.75 5.26
C SER A 154 9.62 15.53 4.39
N LYS A 155 10.46 16.33 5.05
CA LYS A 155 11.56 17.06 4.40
C LYS A 155 12.53 16.14 3.65
N ARG A 156 12.67 14.87 4.07
CA ARG A 156 13.55 13.88 3.43
C ARG A 156 12.96 13.32 2.15
N VAL A 157 11.67 12.96 2.16
CA VAL A 157 10.95 12.58 0.92
C VAL A 157 11.06 13.72 -0.09
N ARG A 158 10.86 14.96 0.38
CA ARG A 158 10.95 16.15 -0.46
C ARG A 158 12.36 16.39 -1.04
N ALA A 159 13.42 16.03 -0.33
CA ALA A 159 14.79 16.17 -0.83
C ALA A 159 15.16 15.05 -1.83
N THR A 160 14.57 13.86 -1.69
CA THR A 160 14.84 12.71 -2.57
C THR A 160 13.97 12.69 -3.84
N TYR A 161 12.76 13.28 -3.80
CA TYR A 161 11.78 13.28 -4.88
C TYR A 161 11.37 14.70 -5.29
N VAL A 162 12.34 15.57 -5.55
CA VAL A 162 12.08 16.97 -5.94
C VAL A 162 11.32 17.03 -7.27
N GLU A 163 11.74 16.25 -8.28
CA GLU A 163 11.10 16.16 -9.60
C GLU A 163 9.61 15.79 -9.51
N ASP A 164 9.23 14.85 -8.63
CA ASP A 164 7.84 14.37 -8.50
C ASP A 164 6.86 15.49 -8.13
N ARG A 165 7.34 16.49 -7.37
CA ARG A 165 6.49 17.61 -6.95
C ARG A 165 6.29 18.65 -8.03
N GLU A 166 7.25 18.87 -8.90
CA GLU A 166 7.11 19.85 -9.99
C GLU A 166 6.14 19.36 -11.06
N VAL A 167 6.03 18.04 -11.24
CA VAL A 167 5.03 17.42 -12.14
C VAL A 167 3.60 17.52 -11.57
N GLU A 168 3.46 17.76 -10.26
CA GLU A 168 2.16 17.78 -9.56
C GLU A 168 1.73 19.16 -9.03
N ALA A 169 2.53 20.21 -9.23
CA ALA A 169 2.25 21.59 -8.83
C ALA A 169 1.65 22.39 -10.00
#